data_AF-A0A847AID8-F1
#
_entry.id   AF-A0A847AID8-F1
#
_cell.length_a   1.000
_cell.length_b   1.000
_cell.length_c   1.000
_cell.angle_alpha   90.00
_cell.angle_beta   90.00
_cell.angle_gamma   90.00
#
_symmetry.space_group_name_H-M   'P 1'
#
loop_
_entity.id
_entity.type
_entity.pdbx_description
1 polymer ?
#
loop_
_entity_poly.entity_id
_entity_poly.type
_entity_poly.pdbx_seq_one_letter_code
_entity_poly.pdbx_strand_id
1 'polypeptide(L)'
;MAGLLFFGISPQTIKPAFTIKVVSFYGNDISDSEFKSKPADLQGTIPKLFKDCMSFIKNNLHFLQKDTEFNSKGQLEISEIALTELVQNALVHRDYFKNSPIRVLIFKDRLEIISPGKLPNSLTVEDIKYGNPVIRNNQLVAFSTHTMPYSGLGSGIKRSLKEQPDIDLYNDIEGEQFKVTIPRPMID
;
A
#
# COMPACT_ATOMS: atom_id res chain seq x y z
N MET A 1 1.60 12.56 17.91
CA MET A 1 0.91 12.01 16.73
C MET A 1 0.96 10.49 16.69
N ALA A 2 2.13 9.85 16.73
CA ALA A 2 2.26 8.39 16.61
C ALA A 2 1.37 7.57 17.56
N GLY A 3 1.32 7.94 18.85
CA GLY A 3 0.46 7.24 19.83
C GLY A 3 -1.03 7.30 19.48
N LEU A 4 -1.51 8.46 19.01
CA LEU A 4 -2.89 8.59 18.50
C LEU A 4 -3.13 7.64 17.33
N LEU A 5 -2.21 7.57 16.37
CA LEU A 5 -2.39 6.77 15.16
C LEU A 5 -2.30 5.26 15.39
N PHE A 6 -1.62 4.81 16.44
CA PHE A 6 -1.53 3.38 16.75
C PHE A 6 -2.54 2.91 17.79
N PHE A 7 -2.92 3.77 18.74
CA PHE A 7 -3.65 3.37 19.94
C PHE A 7 -4.90 4.22 20.22
N GLY A 8 -5.17 5.24 19.41
CA GLY A 8 -6.38 6.06 19.56
C GLY A 8 -7.66 5.32 19.17
N ILE A 9 -8.77 5.66 19.82
CA ILE A 9 -10.09 5.05 19.55
C ILE A 9 -10.62 5.47 18.17
N SER A 10 -10.44 6.73 17.79
CA SER A 10 -10.87 7.26 16.49
C SER A 10 -9.92 8.35 16.03
N PRO A 11 -8.73 8.01 15.51
CA PRO A 11 -7.70 8.99 15.14
C PRO A 11 -8.19 10.08 14.19
N GLN A 12 -9.16 9.74 13.34
CA GLN A 12 -9.71 10.61 12.31
C GLN A 12 -10.60 11.74 12.86
N THR A 13 -11.02 11.70 14.13
CA THR A 13 -11.69 12.87 14.76
C THR A 13 -10.72 14.04 14.92
N ILE A 14 -9.43 13.76 15.09
CA ILE A 14 -8.35 14.74 15.21
C ILE A 14 -7.63 14.92 13.87
N LYS A 15 -7.50 13.86 13.07
CA LYS A 15 -6.85 13.86 11.76
C LYS A 15 -7.74 13.26 10.66
N PRO A 16 -8.76 14.00 10.18
CA PRO A 16 -9.76 13.47 9.25
C PRO A 16 -9.20 12.90 7.94
N ALA A 17 -8.10 13.47 7.44
CA ALA A 17 -7.48 13.06 6.19
C ALA A 17 -6.53 11.85 6.31
N PHE A 18 -6.30 11.32 7.52
CA PHE A 18 -5.35 10.22 7.72
C PHE A 18 -6.07 8.88 7.58
N THR A 19 -6.52 8.64 6.36
CA THR A 19 -7.34 7.49 5.94
C THR A 19 -6.71 6.79 4.74
N ILE A 20 -7.28 5.65 4.35
CA ILE A 20 -7.01 5.03 3.06
C ILE A 20 -8.30 5.07 2.22
N LYS A 21 -8.23 5.72 1.05
CA LYS A 21 -9.27 5.66 0.03
C LYS A 21 -9.03 4.46 -0.85
N VAL A 22 -10.05 3.62 -1.00
CA VAL A 22 -9.95 2.38 -1.76
C VAL A 22 -11.02 2.34 -2.85
N VAL A 23 -10.63 2.00 -4.07
CA VAL A 23 -11.55 1.86 -5.20
C VAL A 23 -11.09 0.70 -6.08
N SER A 24 -12.04 -0.10 -6.55
CA SER A 24 -11.85 -1.16 -7.54
C SER A 24 -12.71 -0.85 -8.75
N PHE A 25 -12.10 -0.73 -9.92
CA PHE A 25 -12.72 -0.35 -11.18
C PHE A 25 -12.94 -1.57 -12.09
N TYR A 26 -13.89 -1.46 -13.02
CA TYR A 26 -14.02 -2.43 -14.11
C TYR A 26 -13.00 -2.20 -15.23
N GLY A 27 -12.70 -0.92 -15.50
CA GLY A 27 -11.78 -0.48 -16.53
C GLY A 27 -10.42 -0.03 -15.97
N ASN A 28 -9.75 0.78 -16.79
CA ASN A 28 -8.41 1.30 -16.53
C ASN A 28 -8.37 2.83 -16.35
N ASP A 29 -9.53 3.48 -16.47
CA ASP A 29 -9.67 4.94 -16.36
C ASP A 29 -10.19 5.33 -14.97
N ILE A 30 -9.51 6.27 -14.32
CA ILE A 30 -9.92 6.80 -13.02
C ILE A 30 -11.16 7.68 -13.09
N SER A 31 -11.47 8.20 -14.28
CA SER A 31 -12.64 9.04 -14.55
C SER A 31 -13.91 8.23 -14.83
N ASP A 32 -13.81 6.89 -14.89
CA ASP A 32 -14.96 5.99 -15.05
C ASP A 32 -16.01 6.26 -13.96
N SER A 33 -17.26 6.45 -14.39
CA SER A 33 -18.39 6.64 -13.48
C SER A 33 -18.82 5.35 -12.78
N GLU A 34 -18.42 4.20 -13.31
CA GLU A 34 -18.73 2.87 -12.79
C GLU A 34 -17.54 2.28 -12.04
N PHE A 35 -17.82 1.64 -10.90
CA PHE A 35 -16.82 0.95 -10.10
C PHE A 35 -17.34 -0.42 -9.67
N LYS A 36 -16.43 -1.37 -9.50
CA LYS A 36 -16.72 -2.70 -8.95
C LYS A 36 -16.90 -2.66 -7.43
N SER A 37 -16.07 -1.89 -6.72
CA SER A 37 -16.18 -1.72 -5.27
C SER A 37 -15.60 -0.38 -4.81
N LYS A 38 -16.37 0.36 -4.00
CA LYS A 38 -15.97 1.65 -3.41
C LYS A 38 -16.67 1.84 -2.05
N PRO A 39 -16.16 1.22 -0.97
CA PRO A 39 -16.69 1.45 0.37
C PRO A 39 -16.36 2.87 0.85
N ALA A 40 -16.85 3.22 2.04
CA ALA A 40 -16.37 4.41 2.75
C ALA A 40 -14.86 4.33 2.98
N ASP A 41 -14.21 5.50 3.09
CA ASP A 41 -12.80 5.62 3.43
C ASP A 41 -12.44 4.75 4.64
N LEU A 42 -11.34 4.01 4.56
CA LEU A 42 -10.87 3.18 5.67
C LEU A 42 -10.35 4.11 6.77
N GLN A 43 -10.80 3.87 8.00
CA GLN A 43 -10.47 4.67 9.18
C GLN A 43 -10.04 3.78 10.36
N GLY A 44 -9.46 4.40 11.39
CA GLY A 44 -8.96 3.75 12.59
C GLY A 44 -7.46 3.93 12.75
N THR A 45 -6.88 3.05 13.59
CA THR A 45 -5.44 3.02 13.85
C THR A 45 -4.67 2.44 12.66
N ILE A 46 -3.36 2.70 12.58
CA ILE A 46 -2.48 2.16 11.53
C ILE A 46 -2.57 0.63 11.42
N PRO A 47 -2.55 -0.17 12.51
CA PRO A 47 -2.75 -1.61 12.42
C PRO A 47 -4.12 -2.00 11.84
N LYS A 48 -5.19 -1.26 12.20
CA LYS A 48 -6.52 -1.49 11.63
C LYS A 48 -6.56 -1.13 10.14
N LEU A 49 -6.03 0.02 9.76
CA LEU A 49 -5.92 0.46 8.37
C LEU A 49 -5.14 -0.54 7.51
N PHE A 50 -4.03 -1.07 8.03
CA PHE A 50 -3.27 -2.13 7.37
C PHE A 50 -4.14 -3.38 7.13
N LYS A 51 -4.79 -3.89 8.18
CA LYS A 51 -5.66 -5.09 8.07
C LYS A 51 -6.80 -4.88 7.07
N ASP A 52 -7.53 -3.77 7.20
CA ASP A 52 -8.69 -3.48 6.36
C ASP A 52 -8.29 -3.27 4.90
N CYS A 53 -7.15 -2.60 4.65
CA CYS A 53 -6.61 -2.40 3.31
C CYS A 53 -6.19 -3.74 2.68
N MET A 54 -5.48 -4.59 3.41
CA MET A 54 -5.11 -5.93 2.93
C MET A 54 -6.36 -6.77 2.62
N SER A 55 -7.39 -6.71 3.47
CA SER A 55 -8.68 -7.38 3.21
C SER A 55 -9.36 -6.84 1.95
N PHE A 56 -9.38 -5.51 1.75
CA PHE A 56 -9.96 -4.91 0.55
C PHE A 56 -9.23 -5.37 -0.72
N ILE A 57 -7.89 -5.34 -0.71
CA ILE A 57 -7.08 -5.76 -1.86
C ILE A 57 -7.36 -7.24 -2.18
N LYS A 58 -7.25 -8.14 -1.19
CA LYS A 58 -7.47 -9.58 -1.40
C LYS A 58 -8.86 -9.93 -1.91
N ASN A 59 -9.89 -9.19 -1.49
CA ASN A 59 -11.26 -9.42 -1.94
C ASN A 59 -11.53 -8.90 -3.37
N ASN A 60 -10.64 -8.06 -3.91
CA ASN A 60 -10.80 -7.45 -5.23
C ASN A 60 -9.82 -7.98 -6.28
N LEU A 61 -8.75 -8.67 -5.85
CA LEU A 61 -7.82 -9.38 -6.72
C LEU A 61 -8.30 -10.82 -7.00
N HIS A 62 -7.83 -11.39 -8.10
CA HIS A 62 -8.14 -12.77 -8.48
C HIS A 62 -7.24 -13.78 -7.75
N PHE A 63 -7.80 -14.97 -7.51
CA PHE A 63 -7.04 -16.15 -7.13
C PHE A 63 -6.86 -17.02 -8.37
N LEU A 64 -5.60 -17.19 -8.79
CA LEU A 64 -5.18 -17.96 -9.95
C LEU A 64 -4.78 -19.36 -9.53
N GLN A 65 -5.20 -20.36 -10.31
CA GLN A 65 -4.72 -21.71 -10.14
C GLN A 65 -3.29 -21.80 -10.73
N LYS A 66 -2.32 -22.14 -9.89
CA LYS A 66 -0.92 -22.28 -10.32
C LYS A 66 -0.54 -23.72 -10.65
N ASP A 67 -1.20 -24.69 -10.02
CA ASP A 67 -0.93 -26.11 -10.16
C ASP A 67 -2.09 -26.83 -10.86
N THR A 68 -1.77 -27.83 -11.67
CA THR A 68 -2.75 -28.63 -12.43
C THR A 68 -3.61 -29.54 -11.56
N GLU A 69 -3.33 -29.64 -10.25
CA GLU A 69 -4.16 -30.40 -9.33
C GLU A 69 -5.44 -29.63 -8.97
N PHE A 70 -6.58 -30.30 -9.15
CA PHE A 70 -7.92 -29.76 -8.85
C PHE A 70 -8.08 -29.29 -7.40
N ASN A 71 -7.32 -29.87 -6.47
CA ASN A 71 -7.36 -29.53 -5.04
C ASN A 71 -6.35 -28.42 -4.65
N SER A 72 -5.58 -27.88 -5.60
CA SER A 72 -4.64 -26.79 -5.30
C SER A 72 -5.40 -25.53 -4.89
N LYS A 73 -4.98 -24.89 -3.81
CA LYS A 73 -5.53 -23.59 -3.42
C LYS A 73 -5.05 -22.55 -4.43
N GLY A 74 -5.99 -21.76 -4.97
CA GLY A 74 -5.64 -20.61 -5.80
C GLY A 74 -4.66 -19.68 -5.06
N GLN A 75 -3.70 -19.14 -5.80
CA GLN A 75 -2.75 -18.14 -5.32
C GLN A 75 -3.20 -16.76 -5.78
N LEU A 76 -3.00 -15.74 -4.96
CA LEU A 76 -3.35 -14.38 -5.34
C LEU A 76 -2.55 -13.96 -6.59
N GLU A 77 -3.19 -13.24 -7.51
CA GLU A 77 -2.56 -12.80 -8.77
C GLU A 77 -1.38 -11.83 -8.58
N ILE A 78 -1.29 -11.19 -7.41
CA ILE A 78 -0.15 -10.40 -6.95
C ILE A 78 0.38 -11.02 -5.66
N SER A 79 1.70 -11.08 -5.49
CA SER A 79 2.31 -11.63 -4.27
C SER A 79 1.80 -10.95 -2.99
N GLU A 80 1.25 -11.77 -2.08
CA GLU A 80 0.80 -11.29 -0.75
C GLU A 80 1.95 -10.71 0.08
N ILE A 81 3.17 -11.23 -0.09
CA ILE A 81 4.37 -10.72 0.58
C ILE A 81 4.66 -9.31 0.06
N ALA A 82 4.64 -9.11 -1.25
CA ALA A 82 4.85 -7.79 -1.85
C ALA A 82 3.78 -6.79 -1.39
N LEU A 83 2.50 -7.17 -1.42
CA LEU A 83 1.40 -6.33 -0.95
C LEU A 83 1.56 -5.93 0.52
N THR A 84 1.93 -6.88 1.38
CA THR A 84 2.15 -6.63 2.81
C THR A 84 3.21 -5.57 3.03
N GLU A 85 4.37 -5.72 2.39
CA GLU A 85 5.48 -4.78 2.50
C GLU A 85 5.10 -3.40 1.93
N LEU A 86 4.41 -3.35 0.79
CA LEU A 86 4.05 -2.08 0.13
C LEU A 86 2.99 -1.29 0.91
N VAL A 87 1.96 -1.95 1.45
CA VAL A 87 0.93 -1.29 2.28
C VAL A 87 1.54 -0.79 3.60
N GLN A 88 2.43 -1.58 4.22
CA GLN A 88 3.16 -1.12 5.39
C GLN A 88 4.02 0.09 5.09
N ASN A 89 4.78 0.06 4.00
CA ASN A 89 5.61 1.19 3.59
C ASN A 89 4.76 2.45 3.35
N ALA A 90 3.61 2.31 2.66
CA ALA A 90 2.70 3.41 2.44
C ALA A 90 2.20 4.03 3.75
N LEU A 91 1.88 3.23 4.77
CA LEU A 91 1.41 3.71 6.08
C LEU A 91 2.53 4.29 6.95
N VAL A 92 3.68 3.65 7.02
CA VAL A 92 4.78 4.01 7.93
C VAL A 92 5.59 5.18 7.40
N HIS A 93 5.81 5.26 6.08
CA HIS A 93 6.60 6.30 5.45
C HIS A 93 5.78 7.46 4.87
N ARG A 94 4.45 7.43 4.97
CA ARG A 94 3.57 8.55 4.64
C ARG A 94 4.07 9.86 5.26
N ASP A 95 3.97 10.95 4.50
CA ASP A 95 4.15 12.29 5.04
C ASP A 95 2.92 12.71 5.86
N TYR A 96 3.08 12.66 7.19
CA TYR A 96 2.03 13.02 8.14
C TYR A 96 1.90 14.54 8.38
N PHE A 97 2.65 15.38 7.65
CA PHE A 97 2.38 16.82 7.58
C PHE A 97 1.34 17.16 6.50
N LYS A 98 1.09 16.26 5.54
CA LYS A 98 0.09 16.45 4.49
C LYS A 98 -1.28 15.93 4.90
N ASN A 99 -2.32 16.73 4.65
CA ASN A 99 -3.72 16.35 4.87
C ASN A 99 -4.32 15.68 3.62
N SER A 100 -3.76 14.54 3.23
CA SER A 100 -4.25 13.74 2.08
C SER A 100 -4.34 12.26 2.44
N PRO A 101 -5.36 11.51 2.01
CA PRO A 101 -5.40 10.07 2.22
C PRO A 101 -4.32 9.35 1.41
N ILE A 102 -3.99 8.13 1.83
CA ILE A 102 -3.38 7.14 0.93
C ILE A 102 -4.48 6.70 -0.04
N ARG A 103 -4.17 6.49 -1.31
CA ARG A 103 -5.11 5.95 -2.29
C ARG A 103 -4.65 4.56 -2.72
N VAL A 104 -5.58 3.61 -2.77
CA VAL A 104 -5.38 2.26 -3.28
C VAL A 104 -6.42 2.04 -4.37
N LEU A 105 -5.95 1.97 -5.61
CA LEU A 105 -6.79 1.92 -6.80
C LEU A 105 -6.52 0.61 -7.54
N ILE A 106 -7.54 -0.22 -7.70
CA ILE A 106 -7.45 -1.49 -8.43
C ILE A 106 -8.15 -1.29 -9.76
N PHE A 107 -7.39 -1.23 -10.84
CA PHE A 107 -7.86 -1.19 -12.22
C PHE A 107 -7.83 -2.57 -12.84
N LYS A 108 -8.45 -2.78 -14.00
CA LYS A 108 -8.41 -4.07 -14.70
C LYS A 108 -6.99 -4.58 -14.90
N ASP A 109 -6.07 -3.70 -15.29
CA ASP A 109 -4.70 -4.05 -15.67
C ASP A 109 -3.63 -3.81 -14.59
N ARG A 110 -3.97 -3.17 -13.47
CA ARG A 110 -2.98 -2.81 -12.44
C ARG A 110 -3.59 -2.50 -11.08
N LEU A 111 -2.77 -2.60 -10.05
CA LEU A 111 -3.00 -2.04 -8.72
C LEU A 111 -2.07 -0.85 -8.51
N GLU A 112 -2.61 0.28 -8.04
CA GLU A 112 -1.83 1.45 -7.65
C GLU A 112 -1.98 1.73 -6.14
N ILE A 113 -0.85 1.96 -5.47
CA ILE A 113 -0.80 2.46 -4.08
C ILE A 113 -0.09 3.82 -4.10
N ILE A 114 -0.82 4.88 -3.79
CA ILE A 114 -0.33 6.25 -3.84
C ILE A 114 -0.29 6.82 -2.42
N SER A 115 0.92 7.05 -1.91
CA SER A 115 1.15 7.61 -0.59
C SER A 115 1.49 9.12 -0.65
N PRO A 116 0.95 9.94 0.26
CA PRO A 116 1.34 11.34 0.38
C PRO A 116 2.81 11.52 0.75
N GLY A 117 3.49 12.44 0.06
CA GLY A 117 4.88 12.78 0.23
C GLY A 117 5.78 12.09 -0.80
N LYS A 118 6.71 12.86 -1.38
CA LYS A 118 7.85 12.34 -2.15
C LYS A 118 8.85 11.62 -1.25
N LEU A 119 9.85 10.93 -1.80
CA LEU A 119 10.97 10.39 -1.02
C LEU A 119 11.68 11.51 -0.23
N PRO A 120 12.05 11.27 1.05
CA PRO A 120 12.70 12.28 1.88
C PRO A 120 14.15 12.53 1.43
N ASN A 121 14.63 13.76 1.66
CA ASN A 121 16.01 14.18 1.39
C ASN A 121 16.40 13.96 -0.09
N SER A 122 17.64 13.54 -0.34
CA SER A 122 18.19 13.20 -1.66
C SER A 122 17.96 11.74 -2.06
N LEU A 123 17.03 11.04 -1.41
CA LEU A 123 16.80 9.61 -1.65
C LEU A 123 16.13 9.40 -3.02
N THR A 124 16.70 8.52 -3.82
CA THR A 124 16.19 8.15 -5.15
C THR A 124 15.42 6.84 -5.11
N VAL A 125 14.69 6.53 -6.20
CA VAL A 125 14.03 5.23 -6.36
C VAL A 125 15.08 4.11 -6.42
N GLU A 126 16.23 4.37 -7.03
CA GLU A 126 17.35 3.44 -7.12
C GLU A 126 17.89 3.12 -5.72
N ASP A 127 18.06 4.12 -4.85
CA ASP A 127 18.54 3.92 -3.48
C ASP A 127 17.65 2.98 -2.66
N ILE A 128 16.32 3.15 -2.74
CA ILE A 128 15.39 2.28 -2.00
C ILE A 128 15.34 0.87 -2.58
N LYS A 129 15.61 0.69 -3.89
CA LYS A 129 15.76 -0.63 -4.52
C LYS A 129 17.01 -1.36 -4.00
N TYR A 130 18.09 -0.62 -3.70
CA TYR A 130 19.29 -1.17 -3.06
C TYR A 130 19.11 -1.43 -1.54
N GLY A 131 18.00 -0.97 -0.96
CA GLY A 131 17.67 -1.19 0.45
C GLY A 131 18.23 -0.13 1.39
N ASN A 132 18.52 1.08 0.90
CA ASN A 132 18.95 2.20 1.73
C ASN A 132 17.74 2.80 2.48
N PRO A 133 17.60 2.60 3.80
CA PRO A 133 16.43 3.06 4.53
C PRO A 133 16.62 4.50 5.01
N VAL A 134 15.69 5.39 4.67
CA VAL A 134 15.56 6.69 5.34
C VAL A 134 14.27 6.70 6.14
N ILE A 135 14.41 6.80 7.46
CA ILE A 135 13.28 6.79 8.37
C ILE A 135 12.74 8.22 8.51
N ARG A 136 11.54 8.46 7.99
CA ARG A 136 10.80 9.71 8.18
C ARG A 136 10.13 9.78 9.55
N ASN A 137 9.56 8.66 10.00
CA ASN A 137 8.67 8.62 11.15
C ASN A 137 9.20 7.62 12.20
N ASN A 138 10.24 8.00 12.96
CA ASN A 138 10.91 7.12 13.93
C ASN A 138 9.96 6.41 14.89
N GLN A 139 8.97 7.13 15.43
CA GLN A 139 8.00 6.57 16.37
C GLN A 139 7.02 5.60 15.69
N LEU A 140 6.62 5.86 14.43
CA LEU A 140 5.74 4.92 13.70
C LEU A 140 6.50 3.65 13.36
N VAL A 141 7.77 3.75 12.95
CA VAL A 141 8.65 2.60 12.72
C VAL A 141 8.76 1.77 14.00
N ALA A 142 9.06 2.40 15.14
CA ALA A 142 9.20 1.70 16.41
C ALA A 142 7.91 0.99 16.86
N PHE A 143 6.73 1.59 16.66
CA PHE A 143 5.47 0.92 16.99
C PHE A 143 5.14 -0.19 16.00
N SER A 144 5.46 0.00 14.72
CA SER A 144 5.21 -0.98 13.66
C SER A 144 5.96 -2.28 13.91
N THR A 145 7.24 -2.22 14.34
CA THR A 145 8.03 -3.43 14.63
C THR A 145 7.48 -4.28 15.77
N HIS A 146 6.64 -3.71 16.64
CA HIS A 146 6.04 -4.42 17.77
C HIS A 146 4.58 -4.84 17.54
N THR A 147 3.87 -4.21 16.60
CA THR A 147 2.41 -4.34 16.46
C THR A 147 1.95 -4.77 15.07
N MET A 148 2.84 -4.80 14.08
CA MET A 148 2.57 -5.20 12.71
C MET A 148 3.67 -6.17 12.23
N PRO A 149 3.44 -6.95 11.15
CA PRO A 149 4.46 -7.82 10.58
C PRO A 149 5.51 -7.01 9.79
N TYR A 150 6.21 -6.10 10.47
CA TYR A 150 7.14 -5.13 9.92
C TYR A 150 8.51 -5.29 10.57
N SER A 151 9.57 -5.41 9.76
CA SER A 151 10.93 -5.68 10.28
C SER A 151 11.79 -4.43 10.51
N GLY A 152 11.53 -3.32 9.80
CA GLY A 152 12.34 -2.11 9.90
C GLY A 152 13.76 -2.20 9.32
N LEU A 153 14.13 -3.32 8.68
CA LEU A 153 15.49 -3.59 8.21
C LEU A 153 15.84 -2.93 6.86
N GLY A 154 14.97 -2.09 6.28
CA GLY A 154 15.14 -1.54 4.94
C GLY A 154 15.02 -2.55 3.79
N SER A 155 14.68 -3.81 4.10
CA SER A 155 14.59 -4.88 3.10
C SER A 155 13.23 -5.00 2.40
N GLY A 156 12.22 -4.23 2.84
CA GLY A 156 10.83 -4.38 2.38
C GLY A 156 10.67 -4.20 0.87
N ILE A 157 11.17 -3.10 0.31
CA ILE A 157 11.11 -2.83 -1.14
C ILE A 157 11.86 -3.90 -1.94
N LYS A 158 13.06 -4.29 -1.49
CA LYS A 158 13.85 -5.36 -2.14
C LYS A 158 13.12 -6.70 -2.13
N ARG A 159 12.40 -7.01 -1.03
CA ARG A 159 11.58 -8.22 -0.92
C ARG A 159 10.36 -8.15 -1.83
N SER A 160 9.66 -7.01 -1.87
CA SER A 160 8.54 -6.80 -2.81
C SER A 160 8.97 -7.05 -4.24
N LEU A 161 10.09 -6.47 -4.68
CA LEU A 161 10.62 -6.65 -6.04
C LEU A 161 11.11 -8.07 -6.32
N LYS A 162 11.62 -8.78 -5.31
CA LYS A 162 11.97 -10.19 -5.46
C LYS A 162 10.73 -11.06 -5.70
N GLU A 163 9.66 -10.80 -4.96
CA GLU A 163 8.43 -11.60 -5.00
C GLU A 163 7.47 -11.18 -6.13
N GLN A 164 7.57 -9.94 -6.59
CA GLN A 164 6.78 -9.36 -7.67
C GLN A 164 7.71 -8.44 -8.52
N PRO A 165 8.41 -9.00 -9.52
CA PRO A 165 9.49 -8.29 -10.24
C PRO A 165 9.06 -7.09 -11.10
N ASP A 166 7.79 -7.01 -11.47
CA ASP A 166 7.21 -6.02 -12.36
C ASP A 166 6.62 -4.79 -11.65
N ILE A 167 6.92 -4.62 -10.36
CA ILE A 167 6.53 -3.41 -9.62
C ILE A 167 7.26 -2.18 -10.18
N ASP A 168 6.49 -1.16 -10.55
CA ASP A 168 6.99 0.18 -10.84
C ASP A 168 6.91 1.08 -9.60
N LEU A 169 7.96 1.87 -9.39
CA LEU A 169 8.11 2.79 -8.25
C LEU A 169 8.36 4.19 -8.80
N TYR A 170 7.44 5.11 -8.55
CA TYR A 170 7.49 6.46 -9.07
C TYR A 170 7.46 7.50 -7.95
N ASN A 171 8.51 8.31 -7.88
CA ASN A 171 8.63 9.41 -6.95
C ASN A 171 8.22 10.73 -7.63
N ASP A 172 6.96 11.13 -7.46
CA ASP A 172 6.43 12.38 -7.98
C ASP A 172 6.87 13.55 -7.08
N ILE A 173 7.95 14.23 -7.50
CA ILE A 173 8.56 15.32 -6.73
C ILE A 173 7.65 16.56 -6.74
N GLU A 174 6.94 16.82 -7.85
CA GLU A 174 6.10 18.00 -8.06
C GLU A 174 4.72 17.82 -7.44
N GLY A 175 4.08 16.67 -7.66
CA GLY A 175 2.82 16.30 -7.01
C GLY A 175 2.98 15.88 -5.55
N GLU A 176 4.23 15.83 -5.07
CA GLU A 176 4.64 15.45 -3.73
C GLU A 176 4.02 14.14 -3.25
N GLN A 177 4.15 13.09 -4.06
CA GLN A 177 3.56 11.78 -3.84
C GLN A 177 4.55 10.68 -4.21
N PHE A 178 4.37 9.51 -3.59
CA PHE A 178 5.06 8.30 -3.97
C PHE A 178 4.03 7.29 -4.46
N LYS A 179 4.18 6.83 -5.70
CA LYS A 179 3.27 5.88 -6.34
C LYS A 179 3.98 4.56 -6.56
N VAL A 180 3.30 3.48 -6.19
CA VAL A 180 3.67 2.11 -6.51
C VAL A 180 2.61 1.59 -7.48
N THR A 181 3.04 1.04 -8.61
CA THR A 181 2.15 0.42 -9.59
C THR A 181 2.55 -1.03 -9.78
N ILE A 182 1.59 -1.95 -9.68
CA ILE A 182 1.79 -3.39 -9.83
C ILE A 182 0.89 -3.85 -10.98
N PRO A 183 1.44 -4.33 -12.11
CA PRO A 183 0.64 -4.92 -13.17
C PRO A 183 -0.20 -6.09 -12.66
N ARG A 184 -1.41 -6.23 -13.21
CA ARG A 184 -2.28 -7.38 -13.01
C ARG A 184 -2.31 -8.19 -14.30
N PRO A 185 -2.33 -9.53 -14.22
CA PRO A 185 -2.51 -10.34 -15.41
C PRO A 185 -3.88 -10.06 -16.01
N MET A 186 -3.94 -9.90 -17.33
CA MET A 186 -5.21 -9.83 -18.04
C MET A 186 -5.83 -11.23 -18.03
N ILE A 187 -6.94 -11.39 -17.32
CA ILE A 187 -7.72 -12.62 -17.29
C ILE A 187 -8.97 -12.36 -18.13
N ASP A 188 -9.16 -13.20 -19.15
CA ASP A 188 -10.33 -13.19 -20.05
C ASP A 188 -11.60 -13.72 -19.37
#